data_AF-A0A382FVU5-F1
#
_entry.id   AF-A0A382FVU5-F1
#
_cell.length_a   1.000
_cell.length_b   1.000
_cell.length_c   1.000
_cell.angle_alpha   90.00
_cell.angle_beta   90.00
_cell.angle_gamma   90.00
#
_symmetry.space_group_name_H-M   'P 1'
#
loop_
_entity.id
_entity.type
_entity.pdbx_description
1 polymer ?
#
loop_
_entity_poly.entity_id
_entity_poly.type
_entity_poly.pdbx_seq_one_letter_code
_entity_poly.pdbx_strand_id
1 'polypeptide(L)'
;MKKWKQWVLDARQVEDPDPPSTEYMAECFLKISENLAWKPNFINYTFRDDLVSDGIENCLLYAHNFDPEKSHNPFSYFTQIIH
;
A
#
# COMPACT_ATOMS: atom_id res chain seq x y z
N MET A 1 1.50 -8.80 -4.52
CA MET A 1 0.64 -8.05 -5.46
C MET A 1 -0.01 -8.92 -6.54
N LYS A 2 0.70 -9.56 -7.48
CA LYS A 2 0.05 -10.33 -8.58
C LYS A 2 -0.98 -11.37 -8.09
N LYS A 3 -0.59 -12.25 -7.16
CA LYS A 3 -1.49 -13.27 -6.59
C LYS A 3 -2.71 -12.68 -5.88
N TRP A 4 -2.50 -11.65 -5.06
CA TRP A 4 -3.59 -10.96 -4.36
C TRP A 4 -4.55 -10.28 -5.35
N LYS A 5 -4.03 -9.64 -6.40
CA LYS A 5 -4.87 -9.02 -7.44
C LYS A 5 -5.68 -10.05 -8.21
N GLN A 6 -5.11 -11.22 -8.51
CA GLN A 6 -5.88 -12.32 -9.09
C GLN A 6 -7.00 -12.78 -8.15
N TRP A 7 -6.71 -12.96 -6.86
CA TRP A 7 -7.71 -13.33 -5.87
C TRP A 7 -8.87 -12.33 -5.78
N VAL A 8 -8.57 -11.02 -5.83
CA VAL A 8 -9.59 -9.96 -5.92
C VAL A 8 -10.45 -10.11 -7.19
N LEU A 9 -9.83 -10.37 -8.35
CA LEU A 9 -10.57 -10.56 -9.60
C LEU A 9 -11.47 -11.81 -9.55
N ASP A 10 -10.98 -12.90 -8.97
CA ASP A 10 -11.72 -14.16 -8.84
C ASP A 10 -12.93 -13.98 -7.90
N ALA A 11 -12.76 -13.31 -6.76
CA ALA A 11 -13.85 -13.00 -5.83
C ALA A 11 -14.94 -12.14 -6.49
N ARG A 12 -14.54 -11.11 -7.24
CA ARG A 12 -15.49 -10.25 -7.97
C ARG A 12 -16.25 -10.97 -9.07
N GLN A 13 -15.69 -12.01 -9.68
CA GLN A 13 -16.40 -12.82 -10.68
C GLN A 13 -17.56 -13.61 -10.09
N VAL A 14 -17.48 -13.95 -8.81
CA VAL A 14 -18.50 -14.72 -8.09
C VAL A 14 -19.33 -13.84 -7.14
N GLU A 15 -19.21 -12.50 -7.26
CA GLU A 15 -19.86 -11.51 -6.40
C GLU A 15 -19.53 -11.65 -4.90
N ASP A 16 -18.38 -12.26 -4.59
CA ASP A 16 -17.84 -12.33 -3.22
C ASP A 16 -17.16 -11.01 -2.83
N PRO A 17 -17.08 -10.71 -1.52
CA PRO A 17 -16.34 -9.54 -1.04
C PRO A 17 -14.86 -9.61 -1.41
N ASP A 18 -14.27 -8.43 -1.67
CA ASP A 18 -12.85 -8.31 -1.95
C ASP A 18 -12.03 -8.92 -0.77
N PRO A 19 -11.05 -9.77 -1.05
CA PRO A 19 -10.23 -10.35 -0.01
C PRO A 19 -9.38 -9.28 0.70
N PRO A 20 -9.12 -9.44 2.01
CA PRO A 20 -8.28 -8.51 2.74
C PRO A 20 -6.85 -8.50 2.18
N SER A 21 -6.12 -7.41 2.46
CA SER A 21 -4.69 -7.38 2.21
C SER A 21 -3.98 -8.48 3.00
N THR A 22 -2.96 -9.11 2.41
CA THR A 22 -2.18 -10.12 3.13
C THR A 22 -1.30 -9.47 4.21
N GLU A 23 -0.97 -10.19 5.28
CA GLU A 23 -0.07 -9.71 6.33
C GLU A 23 1.27 -9.17 5.77
N TYR A 24 1.86 -9.88 4.80
CA TYR A 24 3.08 -9.42 4.12
C TYR A 24 2.91 -8.06 3.39
N MET A 25 1.72 -7.78 2.85
CA MET A 25 1.44 -6.49 2.23
C MET A 25 1.35 -5.40 3.29
N ALA A 26 0.62 -5.66 4.39
CA ALA A 26 0.51 -4.73 5.51
C ALA A 26 1.88 -4.42 6.13
N GLU A 27 2.73 -5.42 6.34
CA GLU A 27 4.11 -5.25 6.81
C GLU A 27 4.93 -4.36 5.86
N CYS A 28 4.80 -4.59 4.54
CA CYS A 28 5.49 -3.76 3.55
C CYS A 28 4.99 -2.31 3.57
N PHE A 29 3.67 -2.10 3.65
CA PHE A 29 3.08 -0.75 3.70
C PHE A 29 3.49 -0.01 4.98
N LEU A 30 3.47 -0.68 6.13
CA LEU A 30 3.97 -0.13 7.39
C LEU A 30 5.42 0.33 7.25
N LYS A 31 6.32 -0.52 6.75
CA LYS A 31 7.74 -0.19 6.55
C LYS A 31 7.95 0.99 5.59
N ILE A 32 7.16 1.06 4.51
CA ILE A 32 7.21 2.15 3.55
C ILE A 32 6.77 3.48 4.20
N SER A 33 5.68 3.47 4.97
CA SER A 33 5.14 4.63 5.68
C SER A 33 6.03 5.07 6.85
N GLU A 34 6.60 4.16 7.63
CA GLU A 34 7.56 4.48 8.70
C GLU A 34 8.81 5.16 8.14
N ASN A 35 9.30 4.68 6.98
CA ASN A 35 10.46 5.28 6.32
C ASN A 35 10.16 6.69 5.79
N LEU A 36 8.92 6.98 5.36
CA LEU A 36 8.50 8.35 5.00
C LEU A 36 8.70 9.31 6.17
N ALA A 37 8.29 8.90 7.38
CA ALA A 37 8.44 9.71 8.58
C ALA A 37 9.90 9.95 9.01
N TRP A 38 10.86 9.17 8.50
CA TRP A 38 12.30 9.39 8.70
C TRP A 38 12.95 10.31 7.67
N LYS A 39 12.22 10.73 6.62
CA LYS A 39 12.77 11.68 5.64
C LYS A 39 13.11 13.02 6.30
N PRO A 40 14.14 13.75 5.82
CA PRO A 40 14.55 15.04 6.39
C PRO A 40 13.40 16.06 6.55
N ASN A 41 12.42 16.03 5.64
CA ASN A 41 11.26 16.93 5.68
C ASN A 41 10.27 16.60 6.82
N PHE A 42 10.28 15.36 7.31
CA PHE A 42 9.29 14.84 8.28
C PHE A 42 9.91 14.39 9.61
N ILE A 43 11.25 14.40 9.74
CA ILE A 43 11.94 13.86 10.93
C ILE A 43 11.55 14.56 12.26
N ASN A 44 11.13 15.82 12.19
CA ASN A 44 10.65 16.60 13.34
C ASN A 44 9.12 16.84 13.30
N TYR A 45 8.38 16.11 12.46
CA TYR A 45 6.95 16.27 12.37
C TYR A 45 6.27 15.76 13.65
N THR A 46 5.49 16.64 14.28
CA THR A 46 4.88 16.37 15.60
C THR A 46 3.85 15.24 15.56
N PHE A 47 3.16 15.06 14.42
CA PHE A 47 2.12 14.04 14.25
C PHE A 47 2.65 12.85 13.44
N ARG A 48 3.76 12.27 13.91
CA ARG A 48 4.43 11.16 13.23
C ARG A 48 3.51 9.97 13.01
N ASP A 49 2.74 9.59 14.02
CA ASP A 49 1.87 8.41 13.96
C ASP A 49 0.69 8.63 13.00
N ASP A 50 0.18 9.85 12.92
CA ASP A 50 -0.86 10.24 11.95
C ASP A 50 -0.30 10.19 10.51
N LEU A 51 0.93 10.67 10.30
CA LEU A 51 1.61 10.58 9.00
C LEU A 51 1.82 9.12 8.55
N VAL A 52 2.22 8.25 9.48
CA VAL A 52 2.39 6.81 9.18
C VAL A 52 1.03 6.17 8.87
N SER A 53 -0.01 6.52 9.64
CA SER A 53 -1.37 6.00 9.45
C SER A 53 -1.94 6.41 8.11
N ASP A 54 -1.81 7.68 7.72
CA ASP A 54 -2.22 8.19 6.40
C ASP A 54 -1.47 7.49 5.26
N GLY A 55 -0.16 7.28 5.41
CA GLY A 55 0.62 6.52 4.41
C GLY A 55 0.12 5.08 4.23
N ILE A 56 -0.25 4.40 5.32
CA ILE A 56 -0.81 3.04 5.27
C ILE A 56 -2.20 3.06 4.61
N GLU A 57 -3.06 4.00 4.99
CA GLU A 57 -4.40 4.16 4.40
C GLU A 57 -4.30 4.40 2.90
N ASN A 58 -3.43 5.30 2.46
CA ASN A 58 -3.18 5.56 1.04
C ASN A 58 -2.69 4.30 0.30
N CYS A 59 -1.76 3.53 0.89
CA CYS A 59 -1.34 2.26 0.29
C CYS A 59 -2.50 1.27 0.12
N LEU A 60 -3.38 1.15 1.12
CA LEU A 60 -4.54 0.25 1.08
C LEU A 60 -5.57 0.71 0.06
N LEU A 61 -5.95 1.99 0.10
CA LEU A 61 -6.90 2.61 -0.81
C LEU A 61 -6.47 2.41 -2.26
N TYR A 62 -5.19 2.58 -2.57
CA TYR A 62 -4.70 2.50 -3.95
C TYR A 62 -4.11 1.13 -4.34
N ALA A 63 -4.13 0.12 -3.45
CA ALA A 63 -3.58 -1.21 -3.74
C ALA A 63 -4.21 -1.87 -4.98
N HIS A 64 -5.51 -1.68 -5.21
CA HIS A 64 -6.23 -2.25 -6.36
C HIS A 64 -5.81 -1.61 -7.70
N ASN A 65 -5.34 -0.37 -7.69
CA ASN A 65 -4.91 0.37 -8.86
C ASN A 65 -3.53 -0.05 -9.38
N PHE A 66 -2.72 -0.74 -8.57
CA PHE A 66 -1.43 -1.27 -9.01
C PHE A 66 -1.63 -2.28 -10.16
N ASP A 67 -1.08 -1.96 -11.34
CA ASP A 67 -1.14 -2.82 -12.53
C ASP A 67 0.21 -3.56 -12.73
N PRO A 68 0.27 -4.87 -12.43
CA PRO A 68 1.50 -5.65 -12.53
C PRO A 68 1.99 -5.89 -13.97
N GLU A 69 1.19 -5.57 -14.98
CA GLU A 69 1.56 -5.67 -16.40
C GLU A 69 2.20 -4.37 -16.89
N LYS A 70 1.85 -3.22 -16.29
CA LYS A 70 2.46 -1.92 -16.58
C LYS A 70 3.70 -1.65 -15.73
N SER A 71 3.71 -2.10 -14.48
CA SER A 71 4.84 -1.94 -13.57
C SER A 71 5.14 -3.23 -12.82
N HIS A 72 6.38 -3.67 -12.91
CA HIS A 72 6.88 -4.85 -12.20
C HIS A 72 7.38 -4.53 -10.79
N ASN A 73 7.42 -3.24 -10.42
CA ASN A 73 7.95 -2.77 -9.15
C ASN A 73 6.84 -2.15 -8.27
N PRO A 74 6.18 -2.96 -7.42
CA PRO A 74 5.17 -2.44 -6.49
C PRO A 74 5.76 -1.47 -5.47
N PHE A 75 7.01 -1.65 -5.04
CA PHE A 75 7.65 -0.74 -4.10
C PHE A 75 7.69 0.69 -4.66
N SER A 76 8.16 0.86 -5.90
CA SER A 76 8.17 2.18 -6.55
C SER A 76 6.78 2.81 -6.60
N TYR A 77 5.77 2.03 -6.98
CA TYR A 77 4.38 2.50 -7.04
C TYR A 77 3.89 3.03 -5.69
N PHE A 78 4.04 2.24 -4.62
CA PHE A 78 3.56 2.65 -3.29
C PHE A 78 4.36 3.81 -2.72
N THR A 79 5.69 3.86 -2.92
CA THR A 79 6.50 5.01 -2.47
C THR A 79 6.14 6.31 -3.18
N GLN A 80 5.57 6.27 -4.38
CA GLN A 80 5.09 7.45 -5.11
C GLN A 80 3.71 7.89 -4.65
N ILE A 81 2.84 6.96 -4.24
CA ILE A 81 1.49 7.28 -3.75
C ILE A 81 1.51 8.03 -2.44
N ILE A 82 2.44 7.67 -1.54
CA ILE A 82 2.52 8.26 -0.20
C ILE A 82 3.42 9.51 -0.15
N HIS A 83 3.96 9.97 -1.28
CA HIS A 83 4.83 11.14 -1.34
C HIS A 83 4.05 12.40 -1.70
#